data_AF-A0A847HDG8-F1
#
_entry.id   AF-A0A847HDG8-F1
#
_cell.length_a   1.000
_cell.length_b   1.000
_cell.length_c   1.000
_cell.angle_alpha   90.00
_cell.angle_beta   90.00
_cell.angle_gamma   90.00
#
_symmetry.space_group_name_H-M   'P 1'
#
loop_
_entity.id
_entity.type
_entity.pdbx_description
1 polymer ?
#
loop_
_entity_poly.entity_id
_entity_poly.type
_entity_poly.pdbx_seq_one_letter_code
_entity_poly.pdbx_strand_id
1 'polypeptide(L)'
;QTLRHFAEVSVPLALTCGVLAGRPGGRPGGLPRGRYLVALALLVVLTVSSLVSTAAYARSWSQQPAREYFTTLSAGLAQREQPILDQAVPLEVLLPVAHPYNRLSALLEEPRISQVTSDPALADRHGNLVPAELFPLRATGSEPGCAEGELAVPLDGPLLERDWVLRLNYLAENPGEASVSLDGEAVRFPVEQGLNQVHVSLHGGGDALLVTADGLCLGRSEVGLLAPSR
;
A
#
# COMPACT_ATOMS: atom_id res chain seq x y z
N GLN A 1 -9.19 13.16 -18.85
CA GLN A 1 -9.13 14.58 -19.27
C GLN A 1 -9.40 15.44 -18.05
N THR A 2 -8.40 16.19 -17.59
CA THR A 2 -8.43 16.91 -16.31
C THR A 2 -9.15 18.25 -16.45
N LEU A 3 -9.89 18.65 -15.40
CA LEU A 3 -10.66 19.91 -15.27
C LEU A 3 -9.81 21.19 -15.41
N ARG A 4 -8.49 21.05 -15.57
CA ARG A 4 -7.53 22.15 -15.74
C ARG A 4 -7.90 23.07 -16.91
N HIS A 5 -8.44 22.52 -18.00
CA HIS A 5 -8.82 23.31 -19.18
C HIS A 5 -10.08 24.15 -18.97
N PHE A 6 -10.99 23.79 -18.04
CA PHE A 6 -12.20 24.57 -17.80
C PHE A 6 -11.91 25.87 -17.03
N ALA A 7 -10.97 25.83 -16.07
CA ALA A 7 -10.55 27.03 -15.35
C ALA A 7 -9.83 28.03 -16.27
N GLU A 8 -8.94 27.54 -17.15
CA GLU A 8 -8.16 28.35 -18.08
C GLU A 8 -9.02 29.08 -19.13
N VAL A 9 -10.19 28.55 -19.52
CA VAL A 9 -11.09 29.18 -20.49
C VAL A 9 -12.06 30.17 -19.82
N SER A 10 -12.44 29.96 -18.55
CA SER A 10 -13.42 30.82 -17.86
C SER A 10 -12.95 32.26 -17.66
N VAL A 11 -11.65 32.47 -17.36
CA VAL A 11 -11.04 33.78 -17.12
C VAL A 11 -10.98 34.65 -18.39
N PRO A 12 -10.48 34.17 -19.55
CA PRO A 12 -10.50 34.96 -20.77
C PRO A 12 -11.92 35.21 -21.27
N LEU A 13 -12.87 34.30 -21.06
CA LEU A 13 -14.28 34.51 -21.42
C LEU A 13 -14.92 35.60 -20.55
N ALA A 14 -14.67 35.62 -19.24
CA ALA A 14 -15.11 36.69 -18.35
C ALA A 14 -14.50 38.06 -18.72
N LEU A 15 -13.19 38.08 -19.01
CA LEU A 15 -12.48 39.30 -19.41
C LEU A 15 -12.97 39.82 -20.77
N THR A 16 -13.16 38.95 -21.76
CA THR A 16 -13.69 39.35 -23.08
C THR A 16 -15.11 39.87 -22.99
N CYS A 17 -16.00 39.23 -22.22
CA CYS A 17 -17.34 39.74 -21.95
C CYS A 17 -17.30 41.11 -21.23
N GLY A 18 -16.43 41.28 -20.23
CA GLY A 18 -16.25 42.54 -19.52
C GLY A 18 -15.76 43.68 -20.42
N VAL A 19 -14.79 43.41 -21.30
CA VAL A 19 -14.24 44.37 -22.27
C VAL A 19 -15.27 44.73 -23.34
N LEU A 20 -16.06 43.75 -23.82
CA LEU A 20 -17.15 44.00 -24.77
C LEU A 20 -18.27 44.86 -24.15
N ALA A 21 -18.57 44.66 -22.86
CA ALA A 21 -19.54 45.48 -22.14
C ALA A 21 -19.00 46.88 -21.75
N GLY A 22 -17.68 47.02 -21.59
CA GLY A 22 -17.02 48.21 -21.06
C GLY A 22 -16.52 49.22 -22.10
N ARG A 23 -16.66 48.99 -23.41
CA ARG A 23 -16.21 49.95 -24.43
C ARG A 23 -17.00 51.28 -24.35
N PRO A 24 -16.39 52.41 -23.94
CA PRO A 24 -16.99 53.72 -24.09
C PRO A 24 -16.69 54.20 -25.51
N GLY A 25 -17.43 53.67 -26.48
CA GLY A 25 -17.38 54.14 -27.86
C GLY A 25 -18.43 55.22 -28.07
N GLY A 26 -18.01 56.45 -28.36
CA GLY A 26 -18.86 57.58 -28.69
C GLY A 26 -19.72 57.38 -29.94
N ARG A 27 -20.78 56.56 -29.85
CA ARG A 27 -21.91 56.51 -30.77
C ARG A 27 -23.23 56.61 -29.97
N PRO A 28 -24.27 57.28 -30.49
CA PRO A 28 -25.50 57.54 -29.75
C PRO A 28 -26.32 56.24 -29.65
N GLY A 29 -26.12 55.51 -28.55
CA GLY A 29 -26.78 54.23 -28.32
C GLY A 29 -26.07 53.40 -27.26
N GLY A 30 -25.83 53.99 -26.09
CA GLY A 30 -25.34 53.22 -24.94
C GLY A 30 -26.27 52.04 -24.65
N LEU A 31 -25.73 50.92 -24.16
CA LEU A 31 -26.55 49.77 -23.81
C LEU A 31 -27.67 50.22 -22.85
N PRO A 32 -28.95 49.87 -23.10
CA PRO A 32 -30.03 50.20 -22.17
C PRO A 32 -29.67 49.64 -20.79
N ARG A 33 -29.87 50.43 -19.72
CA ARG A 33 -29.47 50.12 -18.33
C ARG A 33 -29.76 48.66 -17.92
N GLY A 34 -30.85 48.07 -18.41
CA GLY A 34 -31.19 46.66 -18.18
C GLY A 34 -30.13 45.65 -18.67
N ARG A 35 -29.51 45.86 -19.84
CA ARG A 35 -28.47 44.96 -20.37
C ARG A 35 -27.16 45.04 -19.56
N TYR A 36 -26.84 46.21 -19.02
CA TYR A 36 -25.68 46.37 -18.13
C TYR A 36 -25.88 45.63 -16.80
N LEU A 37 -27.06 45.76 -16.19
CA LEU A 37 -27.40 45.05 -14.95
C LEU A 37 -27.37 43.53 -15.14
N VAL A 38 -27.86 43.03 -16.29
CA VAL A 38 -27.77 41.61 -16.64
C VAL A 38 -26.33 41.16 -16.81
N ALA A 39 -25.48 41.94 -17.50
CA ALA A 39 -24.06 41.61 -17.67
C ALA A 39 -23.31 41.59 -16.33
N LEU A 40 -23.58 42.55 -15.44
CA LEU A 40 -23.02 42.60 -14.10
C LEU A 40 -23.48 41.40 -13.25
N ALA A 41 -24.77 41.07 -13.28
CA ALA A 41 -25.31 39.92 -12.58
C ALA A 41 -24.66 38.61 -13.08
N LEU A 42 -24.51 38.44 -14.39
CA LEU A 42 -23.82 37.29 -14.98
C LEU A 42 -22.34 37.23 -14.57
N LEU A 43 -21.64 38.37 -14.52
CA LEU A 43 -20.27 38.44 -14.05
C LEU A 43 -20.16 38.01 -12.57
N VAL A 44 -21.06 38.51 -11.72
CA VAL A 44 -21.09 38.16 -10.28
C VAL A 44 -21.40 36.67 -10.09
N VAL A 45 -22.39 36.14 -10.82
CA VAL A 45 -22.72 34.70 -10.75
C VAL A 45 -21.52 33.85 -11.19
N LEU A 46 -20.84 34.25 -12.27
CA LEU A 46 -19.66 33.55 -12.77
C LEU A 46 -18.51 33.59 -11.76
N THR A 47 -18.20 34.74 -11.17
CA THR A 47 -17.11 34.86 -10.19
C THR A 47 -17.38 34.08 -8.91
N VAL A 48 -18.62 34.14 -8.39
CA VAL A 48 -19.02 33.35 -7.23
C VAL A 48 -18.97 31.85 -7.54
N SER A 49 -19.46 31.42 -8.70
CA SER A 49 -19.40 30.00 -9.12
C SER A 49 -17.95 29.51 -9.26
N SER A 50 -17.07 30.32 -9.86
CA SER A 50 -15.65 29.98 -9.99
C SER A 50 -14.95 29.90 -8.63
N LEU A 51 -15.26 30.82 -7.71
CA LEU A 51 -14.70 30.79 -6.36
C LEU A 51 -15.18 29.56 -5.58
N VAL A 52 -16.48 29.24 -5.65
CA VAL A 52 -17.06 28.05 -5.02
C VAL A 52 -16.44 26.78 -5.60
N SER A 53 -16.31 26.69 -6.93
CA SER A 53 -15.68 25.55 -7.61
C SER A 53 -14.21 25.40 -7.21
N THR A 54 -13.48 26.51 -7.10
CA THR A 54 -12.06 26.51 -6.72
C THR A 54 -11.90 26.10 -5.26
N ALA A 55 -12.74 26.62 -4.36
CA ALA A 55 -12.73 26.25 -2.95
C ALA A 55 -13.14 24.78 -2.75
N ALA A 56 -14.15 24.30 -3.47
CA ALA A 56 -14.56 22.90 -3.43
C ALA A 56 -13.46 21.96 -3.93
N TYR A 57 -12.82 22.31 -5.06
CA TYR A 57 -11.67 21.57 -5.59
C TYR A 57 -10.49 21.60 -4.62
N ALA A 58 -10.15 22.76 -4.07
CA ALA A 58 -9.07 22.88 -3.09
C ALA A 58 -9.34 22.02 -1.85
N ARG A 59 -10.58 21.98 -1.36
CA ARG A 59 -10.97 21.12 -0.22
C ARG A 59 -10.87 19.63 -0.59
N SER A 60 -11.32 19.21 -1.78
CA SER A 60 -11.25 17.81 -2.17
C SER A 60 -9.81 17.32 -2.37
N TRP A 61 -8.95 18.16 -2.97
CA TRP A 61 -7.53 17.85 -3.17
C TRP A 61 -6.66 18.09 -1.93
N SER A 62 -7.17 18.80 -0.92
CA SER A 62 -6.50 18.92 0.37
C SER A 62 -6.54 17.64 1.19
N GLN A 63 -7.49 16.74 0.92
CA GLN A 63 -7.46 15.41 1.50
C GLN A 63 -6.29 14.66 0.86
N GLN A 64 -5.28 14.32 1.68
CA GLN A 64 -4.10 13.59 1.26
C GLN A 64 -4.05 12.26 2.01
N PRO A 65 -4.85 11.25 1.61
CA PRO A 65 -4.91 9.96 2.31
C PRO A 65 -3.53 9.33 2.48
N ALA A 66 -2.69 9.42 1.45
CA ALA A 66 -1.31 8.93 1.48
C ALA A 66 -0.47 9.60 2.58
N ARG A 67 -0.60 10.92 2.76
CA ARG A 67 0.19 11.65 3.76
C ARG A 67 -0.18 11.20 5.16
N GLU A 68 -1.47 11.16 5.48
CA GLU A 68 -1.96 10.73 6.78
C GLU A 68 -1.57 9.27 7.07
N TYR A 69 -1.77 8.39 6.08
CA TYR A 69 -1.37 6.98 6.15
C TYR A 69 0.11 6.82 6.50
N PHE A 70 1.02 7.45 5.76
CA PHE A 70 2.46 7.31 6.01
C PHE A 70 2.93 8.01 7.28
N THR A 71 2.26 9.09 7.72
CA THR A 71 2.58 9.70 9.02
C THR A 71 2.26 8.76 10.19
N THR A 72 1.10 8.11 10.16
CA THR A 72 0.69 7.13 11.17
C THR A 72 1.55 5.88 11.13
N LEU A 73 1.77 5.34 9.92
CA LEU A 73 2.56 4.13 9.71
C LEU A 73 4.00 4.32 10.18
N SER A 74 4.66 5.41 9.78
CA SER A 74 6.05 5.68 10.21
C SER A 74 6.16 5.85 11.72
N ALA A 75 5.18 6.50 12.37
CA ALA A 75 5.15 6.65 13.82
C ALA A 75 4.95 5.31 14.55
N GLY A 76 4.12 4.42 14.01
CA GLY A 76 3.92 3.07 14.52
C GLY A 76 5.14 2.19 14.32
N LEU A 77 5.71 2.20 13.11
CA LEU A 77 6.92 1.45 12.78
C LEU A 77 8.06 1.85 13.70
N ALA A 78 8.28 3.16 13.94
CA ALA A 78 9.36 3.68 14.78
C ALA A 78 9.40 3.07 16.19
N GLN A 79 8.25 2.65 16.74
CA GLN A 79 8.12 2.08 18.07
C GLN A 79 8.32 0.56 18.14
N ARG A 80 8.39 -0.13 16.99
CA ARG A 80 8.53 -1.59 16.93
C ARG A 80 9.98 -2.03 16.84
N GLU A 81 10.33 -3.10 17.54
CA GLU A 81 11.66 -3.72 17.40
C GLU A 81 11.74 -4.59 16.14
N GLN A 82 10.69 -5.39 15.89
CA GLN A 82 10.61 -6.29 14.74
C GLN A 82 10.08 -5.57 13.48
N PRO A 83 10.63 -5.87 12.29
CA PRO A 83 10.08 -5.37 11.03
C PRO A 83 8.70 -5.98 10.76
N ILE A 84 7.97 -5.39 9.82
CA ILE A 84 6.72 -5.96 9.30
C ILE A 84 6.97 -6.58 7.93
N LEU A 85 6.11 -7.52 7.54
CA LEU A 85 6.16 -8.09 6.20
C LEU A 85 5.73 -7.08 5.14
N ASP A 86 6.35 -7.16 3.96
CA ASP A 86 5.97 -6.34 2.82
C ASP A 86 4.53 -6.62 2.39
N GLN A 87 3.76 -5.55 2.26
CA GLN A 87 2.32 -5.59 1.99
C GLN A 87 1.94 -4.48 1.02
N ALA A 88 0.84 -4.68 0.30
CA ALA A 88 0.29 -3.64 -0.54
C ALA A 88 -0.32 -2.52 0.32
N VAL A 89 -0.11 -1.27 -0.08
CA VAL A 89 -0.82 -0.14 0.53
C VAL A 89 -2.32 -0.17 0.19
N PRO A 90 -3.17 0.49 0.99
CA PRO A 90 -4.59 0.61 0.70
C PRO A 90 -4.87 1.27 -0.67
N LEU A 91 -6.04 0.95 -1.24
CA LEU A 91 -6.51 1.47 -2.54
C LEU A 91 -6.56 3.00 -2.57
N GLU A 92 -6.80 3.63 -1.43
CA GLU A 92 -6.85 5.08 -1.23
C GLU A 92 -5.46 5.74 -1.33
N VAL A 93 -4.39 4.96 -1.14
CA VAL A 93 -2.99 5.41 -1.25
C VAL A 93 -2.48 5.17 -2.66
N LEU A 94 -2.49 3.91 -3.11
CA LEU A 94 -2.08 3.54 -4.46
C LEU A 94 -2.81 2.28 -4.93
N LEU A 95 -3.34 2.34 -6.15
CA LEU A 95 -4.13 1.24 -6.73
C LEU A 95 -3.24 0.02 -7.07
N PRO A 96 -3.75 -1.22 -6.95
CA PRO A 96 -3.03 -2.45 -7.28
C PRO A 96 -2.48 -2.53 -8.71
N VAL A 97 -3.07 -1.78 -9.66
CA VAL A 97 -2.56 -1.69 -11.04
C VAL A 97 -1.14 -1.12 -11.11
N ALA A 98 -0.69 -0.43 -10.06
CA ALA A 98 0.66 0.10 -9.95
C ALA A 98 1.68 -0.91 -9.43
N HIS A 99 1.33 -2.19 -9.25
CA HIS A 99 2.27 -3.23 -8.84
C HIS A 99 3.53 -3.26 -9.75
N PRO A 100 4.75 -3.37 -9.18
CA PRO A 100 5.08 -3.59 -7.76
C PRO A 100 5.19 -2.32 -6.90
N TYR A 101 4.99 -1.12 -7.47
CA TYR A 101 5.19 0.15 -6.77
C TYR A 101 4.15 0.46 -5.70
N ASN A 102 3.11 -0.37 -5.54
CA ASN A 102 2.13 -0.28 -4.45
C ASN A 102 2.53 -1.07 -3.19
N ARG A 103 3.72 -1.68 -3.17
CA ARG A 103 4.28 -2.36 -2.00
C ARG A 103 4.90 -1.37 -1.01
N LEU A 104 4.91 -1.69 0.28
CA LEU A 104 5.57 -0.86 1.29
C LEU A 104 7.08 -0.77 1.05
N SER A 105 7.71 -1.87 0.66
CA SER A 105 9.14 -1.93 0.29
C SER A 105 9.52 -0.92 -0.80
N ALA A 106 8.61 -0.66 -1.75
CA ALA A 106 8.84 0.30 -2.84
C ALA A 106 8.63 1.77 -2.41
N LEU A 107 7.97 2.02 -1.28
CA LEU A 107 7.50 3.34 -0.85
C LEU A 107 8.20 3.86 0.41
N LEU A 108 8.78 2.97 1.22
CA LEU A 108 9.48 3.27 2.47
C LEU A 108 10.93 2.80 2.41
N GLU A 109 11.80 3.44 3.19
CA GLU A 109 13.17 2.96 3.36
C GLU A 109 13.16 1.62 4.13
N GLU A 110 13.98 0.68 3.65
CA GLU A 110 13.91 -0.77 3.87
C GLU A 110 14.04 -1.32 5.32
N PRO A 111 14.71 -0.73 6.33
CA PRO A 111 15.02 -1.50 7.55
C PRO A 111 13.81 -1.92 8.40
N ARG A 112 12.61 -1.38 8.14
CA ARG A 112 11.38 -1.75 8.86
C ARG A 112 10.43 -2.64 8.06
N ILE A 113 10.74 -2.87 6.78
CA ILE A 113 10.01 -3.77 5.89
C ILE A 113 10.95 -4.92 5.56
N SER A 114 10.53 -6.15 5.84
CA SER A 114 11.37 -7.32 5.64
C SER A 114 10.54 -8.44 5.04
N GLN A 115 11.21 -9.42 4.44
CA GLN A 115 10.56 -10.68 4.09
C GLN A 115 10.44 -11.61 5.30
N VAL A 116 11.06 -11.30 6.43
CA VAL A 116 11.11 -12.15 7.62
C VAL A 116 10.80 -11.34 8.86
N THR A 117 9.96 -11.86 9.74
CA THR A 117 9.68 -11.29 11.08
C THR A 117 9.24 -12.37 12.07
N SER A 118 9.56 -12.22 13.35
CA SER A 118 9.02 -13.07 14.42
C SER A 118 7.70 -12.53 15.00
N ASP A 119 7.41 -11.25 14.80
CA ASP A 119 6.20 -10.57 15.31
C ASP A 119 5.42 -9.94 14.12
N PRO A 120 4.53 -10.70 13.46
CA PRO A 120 3.80 -10.22 12.29
C PRO A 120 2.76 -9.16 12.65
N ALA A 121 2.72 -8.08 11.87
CA ALA A 121 1.72 -7.03 11.97
C ALA A 121 1.27 -6.54 10.58
N LEU A 122 0.04 -6.06 10.49
CA LEU A 122 -0.55 -5.46 9.30
C LEU A 122 -0.71 -3.95 9.49
N ALA A 123 -0.55 -3.19 8.41
CA ALA A 123 -0.95 -1.79 8.36
C ALA A 123 -2.42 -1.72 7.94
N ASP A 124 -3.27 -1.15 8.78
CA ASP A 124 -4.68 -0.92 8.43
C ASP A 124 -4.83 0.21 7.41
N ARG A 125 -6.05 0.47 6.94
CA ARG A 125 -6.34 1.53 5.96
C ARG A 125 -5.94 2.95 6.39
N HIS A 126 -5.69 3.18 7.67
CA HIS A 126 -5.30 4.45 8.26
C HIS A 126 -3.80 4.50 8.61
N GLY A 127 -3.06 3.42 8.34
CA GLY A 127 -1.64 3.28 8.65
C GLY A 127 -1.38 2.86 10.10
N ASN A 128 -2.40 2.48 10.87
CA ASN A 128 -2.16 1.90 12.20
C ASN A 128 -1.61 0.48 12.05
N LEU A 129 -0.62 0.14 12.85
CA LEU A 129 -0.13 -1.23 12.94
C LEU A 129 -1.00 -2.04 13.88
N VAL A 130 -1.58 -3.12 13.36
CA VAL A 130 -2.40 -4.06 14.12
C VAL A 130 -1.69 -5.42 14.17
N PRO A 131 -1.67 -6.11 15.33
CA PRO A 131 -1.08 -7.44 15.41
C PRO A 131 -1.81 -8.41 14.47
N ALA A 132 -1.04 -9.24 13.78
CA ALA A 132 -1.56 -10.15 12.77
C ALA A 132 -1.31 -11.61 13.15
N GLU A 133 -2.20 -12.48 12.71
CA GLU A 133 -2.06 -13.92 12.82
C GLU A 133 -2.12 -14.57 11.45
N LEU A 134 -1.46 -15.72 11.31
CA LEU A 134 -1.59 -16.53 10.11
C LEU A 134 -2.95 -17.22 10.09
N PHE A 135 -3.71 -16.98 9.03
CA PHE A 135 -4.84 -17.81 8.63
C PHE A 135 -4.32 -18.93 7.71
N PRO A 136 -4.20 -20.18 8.20
CA PRO A 136 -3.52 -21.25 7.46
C PRO A 136 -4.40 -21.79 6.32
N LEU A 137 -3.80 -22.00 5.16
CA LEU A 137 -4.42 -22.68 4.02
C LEU A 137 -3.77 -24.04 3.75
N ARG A 138 -2.48 -24.18 4.03
CA ARG A 138 -1.72 -25.42 3.94
C ARG A 138 -0.86 -25.63 5.17
N ALA A 139 -0.52 -26.87 5.43
CA ALA A 139 0.37 -27.26 6.50
C ALA A 139 1.34 -28.35 6.05
N THR A 140 2.52 -28.38 6.67
CA THR A 140 3.42 -29.53 6.61
C THR A 140 2.93 -30.65 7.53
N GLY A 141 3.60 -31.81 7.47
CA GLY A 141 3.51 -32.83 8.52
C GLY A 141 3.91 -32.28 9.90
N SER A 142 3.59 -33.02 10.96
CA SER A 142 3.86 -32.57 12.35
C SER A 142 5.35 -32.56 12.71
N GLU A 143 6.09 -33.55 12.22
CA GLU A 143 7.54 -33.71 12.41
C GLU A 143 8.18 -34.00 11.04
N PRO A 144 8.33 -33.00 10.16
CA PRO A 144 8.82 -33.20 8.80
C PRO A 144 10.31 -33.55 8.72
N GLY A 145 11.06 -33.44 9.81
CA GLY A 145 12.47 -33.84 9.90
C GLY A 145 13.42 -32.66 10.11
N CYS A 146 14.72 -32.91 9.97
CA CYS A 146 15.76 -31.90 10.12
C CYS A 146 16.52 -31.70 8.80
N ALA A 147 16.77 -30.45 8.45
CA ALA A 147 17.53 -30.07 7.27
C ALA A 147 19.04 -30.07 7.60
N GLU A 148 19.75 -30.98 6.94
CA GLU A 148 21.22 -31.14 6.95
C GLU A 148 21.71 -30.97 5.50
N GLY A 149 21.57 -29.76 4.98
CA GLY A 149 21.57 -29.45 3.56
C GLY A 149 20.17 -29.07 3.07
N GLU A 150 19.77 -29.60 1.91
CA GLU A 150 18.46 -29.35 1.31
C GLU A 150 17.44 -30.40 1.75
N LEU A 151 16.27 -29.94 2.19
CA LEU A 151 15.14 -30.77 2.62
C LEU A 151 13.86 -30.29 1.94
N ALA A 152 13.23 -31.16 1.16
CA ALA A 152 11.90 -30.94 0.61
C ALA A 152 10.83 -31.44 1.60
N VAL A 153 9.96 -30.53 2.04
CA VAL A 153 8.89 -30.81 3.00
C VAL A 153 7.53 -30.73 2.31
N PRO A 154 6.79 -31.85 2.15
CA PRO A 154 5.50 -31.83 1.50
C PRO A 154 4.45 -31.07 2.32
N LEU A 155 3.60 -30.34 1.62
CA LEU A 155 2.39 -29.71 2.12
C LEU A 155 1.20 -30.67 2.01
N ASP A 156 0.16 -30.45 2.81
CA ASP A 156 -1.10 -31.19 2.79
C ASP A 156 -1.99 -30.90 1.55
N GLY A 157 -1.48 -30.12 0.60
CA GLY A 157 -2.09 -29.89 -0.70
C GLY A 157 -1.37 -28.79 -1.50
N PRO A 158 -1.73 -28.61 -2.77
CA PRO A 158 -1.07 -27.64 -3.65
C PRO A 158 -1.46 -26.20 -3.31
N LEU A 159 -0.54 -25.28 -3.58
CA LEU A 159 -0.68 -23.83 -3.58
C LEU A 159 -0.65 -23.29 -5.01
N LEU A 160 -1.39 -22.21 -5.23
CA LEU A 160 -1.31 -21.44 -6.47
C LEU A 160 -0.11 -20.51 -6.43
N GLU A 161 0.46 -20.20 -7.59
CA GLU A 161 1.55 -19.22 -7.73
C GLU A 161 1.07 -17.82 -7.33
N ARG A 162 1.57 -17.32 -6.20
CA ARG A 162 1.36 -15.95 -5.67
C ARG A 162 2.25 -15.69 -4.45
N ASP A 163 2.06 -14.53 -3.84
CA ASP A 163 2.63 -14.23 -2.53
C ASP A 163 1.87 -14.95 -1.40
N TRP A 164 2.63 -15.62 -0.54
CA TRP A 164 2.18 -16.35 0.64
C TRP A 164 2.97 -15.94 1.86
N VAL A 165 2.42 -16.22 3.05
CA VAL A 165 3.16 -16.14 4.31
C VAL A 165 3.31 -17.53 4.89
N LEU A 166 4.54 -17.92 5.15
CA LEU A 166 4.92 -19.14 5.86
C LEU A 166 5.13 -18.82 7.32
N ARG A 167 4.43 -19.51 8.22
CA ARG A 167 4.78 -19.63 9.63
C ARG A 167 5.65 -20.86 9.82
N LEU A 168 6.95 -20.64 9.94
CA LEU A 168 7.97 -21.66 10.09
C LEU A 168 8.26 -21.86 11.58
N ASN A 169 8.08 -23.09 12.06
CA ASN A 169 8.44 -23.48 13.42
C ASN A 169 9.69 -24.36 13.34
N TYR A 170 10.75 -24.00 14.06
CA TYR A 170 12.01 -24.75 14.02
C TYR A 170 12.69 -24.83 15.38
N LEU A 171 13.56 -25.84 15.52
CA LEU A 171 14.50 -26.01 16.60
C LEU A 171 15.91 -26.09 15.99
N ALA A 172 16.81 -25.22 16.43
CA ALA A 172 18.20 -25.21 15.98
C ALA A 172 19.17 -25.37 17.16
N GLU A 173 20.21 -26.17 16.98
CA GLU A 173 21.25 -26.35 18.00
C GLU A 173 22.22 -25.16 18.07
N ASN A 174 22.48 -24.53 16.92
CA ASN A 174 23.42 -23.41 16.78
C ASN A 174 22.77 -22.28 15.98
N PRO A 175 23.13 -21.01 16.25
CA PRO A 175 22.72 -19.91 15.40
C PRO A 175 23.40 -20.00 14.03
N GLY A 176 22.75 -19.49 12.98
CA GLY A 176 23.26 -19.58 11.62
C GLY A 176 22.37 -18.85 10.61
N GLU A 177 22.40 -19.29 9.37
CA GLU A 177 21.54 -18.80 8.29
C GLU A 177 20.87 -19.99 7.61
N ALA A 178 19.61 -19.83 7.25
CA ALA A 178 18.86 -20.80 6.46
C ALA A 178 18.15 -20.09 5.32
N SER A 179 17.69 -20.86 4.34
CA SER A 179 16.80 -20.35 3.30
C SER A 179 15.60 -21.26 3.14
N VAL A 180 14.46 -20.64 2.80
CA VAL A 180 13.23 -21.36 2.49
C VAL A 180 12.61 -20.80 1.22
N SER A 181 12.07 -21.69 0.40
CA SER A 181 11.33 -21.35 -0.80
C SER A 181 10.10 -22.25 -0.98
N LEU A 182 9.20 -21.77 -1.82
CA LEU A 182 8.27 -22.64 -2.56
C LEU A 182 8.95 -23.03 -3.89
N ASP A 183 8.23 -23.05 -5.01
CA ASP A 183 8.77 -23.18 -6.36
C ASP A 183 9.40 -21.87 -6.92
N GLY A 184 9.44 -20.80 -6.12
CA GLY A 184 10.00 -19.49 -6.48
C GLY A 184 11.38 -19.22 -5.89
N GLU A 185 11.69 -17.93 -5.70
CA GLU A 185 12.97 -17.48 -5.13
C GLU A 185 13.09 -17.85 -3.64
N ALA A 186 14.28 -18.29 -3.23
CA ALA A 186 14.57 -18.62 -1.85
C ALA A 186 14.82 -17.37 -1.00
N VAL A 187 14.10 -17.27 0.12
CA VAL A 187 14.27 -16.21 1.10
C VAL A 187 15.21 -16.69 2.18
N ARG A 188 16.28 -15.92 2.42
CA ARG A 188 17.24 -16.18 3.51
C ARG A 188 16.75 -15.55 4.80
N PHE A 189 17.03 -16.22 5.91
CA PHE A 189 16.71 -15.72 7.23
C PHE A 189 17.75 -16.16 8.28
N PRO A 190 17.98 -15.32 9.29
CA PRO A 190 18.83 -15.68 10.42
C PRO A 190 18.15 -16.78 11.24
N VAL A 191 18.94 -17.76 11.62
CA VAL A 191 18.55 -18.85 12.52
C VAL A 191 19.05 -18.52 13.91
N GLU A 192 18.13 -18.51 14.86
CA GLU A 192 18.44 -18.36 16.29
C GLU A 192 18.49 -19.73 16.95
N GLN A 193 19.38 -19.88 17.94
CA GLN A 193 19.47 -21.11 18.72
C GLN A 193 18.17 -21.36 19.51
N GLY A 194 17.78 -22.62 19.62
CA GLY A 194 16.60 -23.04 20.39
C GLY A 194 15.33 -23.13 19.55
N LEU A 195 14.19 -23.15 20.25
CA LEU A 195 12.87 -23.26 19.64
C LEU A 195 12.39 -21.87 19.21
N ASN A 196 12.13 -21.71 17.92
CA ASN A 196 11.78 -20.44 17.32
C ASN A 196 10.61 -20.56 16.34
N GLN A 197 9.91 -19.43 16.16
CA GLN A 197 8.85 -19.26 15.19
C GLN A 197 9.10 -17.98 14.41
N VAL A 198 9.13 -18.09 13.09
CA VAL A 198 9.29 -16.94 12.18
C VAL A 198 8.23 -16.96 11.09
N HIS A 199 7.85 -15.77 10.64
CA HIS A 199 6.95 -15.55 9.52
C HIS A 199 7.78 -15.07 8.33
N VAL A 200 7.65 -15.77 7.21
CA VAL A 200 8.42 -15.51 5.98
C VAL A 200 7.45 -15.22 4.84
N SER A 201 7.63 -14.10 4.16
CA SER A 201 6.93 -13.76 2.92
C SER A 201 7.60 -14.47 1.74
N LEU A 202 6.87 -15.38 1.09
CA LEU A 202 7.36 -16.18 -0.03
C LEU A 202 6.55 -15.92 -1.28
N HIS A 203 7.20 -15.90 -2.43
CA HIS A 203 6.52 -15.93 -3.73
C HIS A 203 6.62 -17.34 -4.33
N GLY A 204 5.51 -17.89 -4.81
CA GLY A 204 5.47 -19.19 -5.48
C GLY A 204 4.17 -19.96 -5.24
N GLY A 205 4.18 -21.25 -5.56
CA GLY A 205 3.11 -22.22 -5.44
C GLY A 205 3.67 -23.63 -5.19
N GLY A 206 3.09 -24.64 -5.86
CA GLY A 206 3.53 -26.03 -5.71
C GLY A 206 2.98 -26.72 -4.45
N ASP A 207 3.55 -27.86 -4.10
CA ASP A 207 3.06 -28.75 -3.04
C ASP A 207 4.11 -29.08 -1.98
N ALA A 208 5.24 -28.37 -1.97
CA ALA A 208 6.32 -28.57 -1.00
C ALA A 208 7.04 -27.26 -0.66
N LEU A 209 7.58 -27.20 0.55
CA LEU A 209 8.59 -26.22 0.94
C LEU A 209 9.97 -26.80 0.68
N LEU A 210 10.88 -26.00 0.16
CA LEU A 210 12.30 -26.34 0.07
C LEU A 210 13.05 -25.56 1.16
N VAL A 211 13.65 -26.28 2.10
CA VAL A 211 14.41 -25.69 3.20
C VAL A 211 15.86 -26.09 3.06
N THR A 212 16.76 -25.11 3.06
CA THR A 212 18.21 -25.35 3.05
C THR A 212 18.81 -24.75 4.31
N ALA A 213 19.40 -25.61 5.14
CA ALA A 213 19.99 -25.23 6.43
C ALA A 213 21.06 -26.25 6.86
N ASP A 214 21.80 -25.92 7.92
CA ASP A 214 22.77 -26.82 8.57
C ASP A 214 22.30 -27.05 10.01
N GLY A 215 21.70 -28.21 10.29
CA GLY A 215 21.18 -28.56 11.62
C GLY A 215 19.89 -27.86 12.06
N LEU A 216 18.88 -27.74 11.18
CA LEU A 216 17.59 -27.12 11.50
C LEU A 216 16.44 -28.14 11.50
N CYS A 217 15.91 -28.46 12.67
CA CYS A 217 14.77 -29.37 12.83
C CYS A 217 13.45 -28.62 12.72
N LEU A 218 12.57 -29.08 11.83
CA LEU A 218 11.30 -28.43 11.55
C LEU A 218 10.18 -29.04 12.39
N GLY A 219 9.33 -28.19 12.95
CA GLY A 219 8.03 -28.56 13.48
C GLY A 219 6.93 -28.35 12.43
N ARG A 220 5.68 -28.66 12.81
CA ARG A 220 4.51 -28.36 11.98
C ARG A 220 4.53 -26.89 11.58
N SER A 221 4.62 -26.63 10.28
CA SER A 221 4.68 -25.28 9.71
C SER A 221 3.50 -25.09 8.77
N GLU A 222 3.07 -23.83 8.59
CA GLU A 222 1.82 -23.52 7.91
C GLU A 222 2.01 -22.39 6.91
N VAL A 223 1.35 -22.49 5.76
CA VAL A 223 1.37 -21.48 4.71
C VAL A 223 -0.03 -20.91 4.54
N GLY A 224 -0.14 -19.59 4.47
CA GLY A 224 -1.43 -18.93 4.35
C GLY A 224 -1.31 -17.42 4.15
N LEU A 225 -2.29 -16.71 4.70
CA LEU A 225 -2.40 -15.25 4.61
C LEU A 225 -2.43 -14.67 6.02
N LEU A 226 -1.88 -13.46 6.19
CA LEU A 226 -2.06 -12.73 7.43
C LEU A 226 -3.47 -12.12 7.51
N ALA A 227 -4.05 -12.19 8.69
CA ALA A 227 -5.28 -11.50 9.05
C ALA A 227 -5.08 -10.79 10.40
N PRO A 228 -5.83 -9.72 10.70
CA PRO A 228 -5.81 -9.12 12.02
C PRO A 228 -6.14 -10.17 13.09
N SER A 229 -5.35 -10.18 14.17
CA SER A 229 -5.65 -10.95 15.38
C SER A 229 -7.02 -10.58 15.95
N ARG A 230 -7.69 -11.54 16.61
CA ARG A 230 -9.01 -11.33 17.22
C ARG A 230 -8.93 -10.67 18.60
#